data_AF-A0ABD3RSA2-F1
#
_entry.id   AF-A0ABD3RSA2-F1
#
_cell.length_a   1.000
_cell.length_b   1.000
_cell.length_c   1.000
_cell.angle_alpha   90.00
_cell.angle_beta   90.00
_cell.angle_gamma   90.00
#
_symmetry.space_group_name_H-M   'P 1'
#
loop_
_entity.id
_entity.type
_entity.pdbx_description
1 polymer ?
#
loop_
_entity_poly.entity_id
_entity_poly.type
_entity_poly.pdbx_seq_one_letter_code
_entity_poly.pdbx_strand_id
1 'polypeptide(L)'
;MLHPPYVPTQNDVGSDIGIMAIWTGGTNGLVVSDRALPHLERLLSYPNGVAYVVVVDDYYPEEISRLMNNWYDIKVIIPWLHRWARKEYLTILKMKTTQKDIHRNDMLFLHRRPHRIISGEGAFFNCL
;
A
#
# COMPACT_ATOMS: atom_id res chain seq x y z
N MET A 1 -5.48 -11.65 2.07
CA MET A 1 -4.05 -11.40 2.36
C MET A 1 -3.39 -10.96 1.06
N LEU A 2 -2.60 -9.89 1.08
CA LEU A 2 -1.86 -9.35 -0.06
C LEU A 2 -0.38 -9.35 0.32
N HIS A 3 0.44 -10.08 -0.44
CA HIS A 3 1.90 -10.03 -0.35
C HIS A 3 2.40 -9.58 -1.71
N PRO A 4 2.39 -8.26 -1.96
CA PRO A 4 2.71 -7.73 -3.28
C PRO A 4 4.19 -7.93 -3.58
N PRO A 5 4.59 -8.14 -4.85
CA PRO A 5 5.99 -8.13 -5.25
C PRO A 5 6.60 -6.76 -4.94
N TYR A 6 7.66 -6.73 -4.14
CA TYR A 6 8.27 -5.53 -3.61
C TYR A 6 9.73 -5.34 -4.05
N VAL A 7 10.27 -6.21 -4.91
CA VAL A 7 11.65 -6.07 -5.38
C VAL A 7 11.68 -5.06 -6.53
N PRO A 8 12.49 -3.98 -6.46
CA PRO A 8 12.65 -3.03 -7.54
C PRO A 8 13.20 -3.68 -8.81
N THR A 9 12.57 -3.42 -9.94
CA THR A 9 13.00 -3.91 -11.25
C THR A 9 12.92 -2.81 -12.31
N GLN A 10 13.84 -2.84 -13.28
CA GLN A 10 13.82 -1.90 -14.41
C GLN A 10 12.72 -2.21 -15.44
N ASN A 11 12.19 -3.43 -15.42
CA ASN A 11 11.14 -3.88 -16.32
C ASN A 11 9.74 -3.43 -15.86
N ASP A 12 8.85 -3.21 -16.83
CA ASP A 12 7.44 -2.91 -16.57
C ASP A 12 6.77 -4.05 -15.77
N VAL A 13 5.89 -3.67 -14.83
CA VAL A 13 5.09 -4.64 -14.08
C VAL A 13 4.25 -5.49 -15.02
N GLY A 14 4.41 -6.81 -14.93
CA GLY A 14 3.69 -7.78 -15.76
C GLY A 14 4.37 -8.13 -17.08
N SER A 15 5.56 -7.57 -17.36
CA SER A 15 6.40 -8.01 -18.49
C SER A 15 7.16 -9.30 -18.21
N ASP A 16 7.38 -9.61 -16.93
CA ASP A 16 7.99 -10.87 -16.50
C ASP A 16 6.94 -12.00 -16.50
N ILE A 17 7.27 -13.13 -17.11
CA ILE A 17 6.49 -14.37 -17.12
C ILE A 17 7.14 -15.43 -16.22
N GLY A 18 6.34 -16.13 -15.41
CA GLY A 18 6.82 -17.20 -14.51
C GLY A 18 7.16 -16.72 -13.09
N ILE A 19 8.17 -17.34 -12.46
CA ILE A 19 8.51 -17.12 -11.04
C ILE A 19 8.93 -15.66 -10.77
N MET A 20 9.54 -14.99 -11.76
CA MET A 20 9.99 -13.60 -11.62
C MET A 20 8.84 -12.64 -11.29
N ALA A 21 7.65 -12.87 -11.84
CA ALA A 21 6.46 -12.07 -11.54
C ALA A 21 6.04 -12.09 -10.05
N ILE A 22 6.52 -13.06 -9.26
CA ILE A 22 6.21 -13.19 -7.83
C ILE A 22 6.92 -12.12 -7.00
N TRP A 23 8.05 -11.59 -7.46
CA TRP A 23 8.83 -10.58 -6.72
C TRP A 23 9.05 -9.26 -7.48
N THR A 24 8.92 -9.24 -8.81
CA THR A 24 9.09 -8.05 -9.66
C THR A 24 8.02 -7.00 -9.38
N GLY A 25 8.37 -5.96 -8.60
CA GLY A 25 7.47 -4.88 -8.20
C GLY A 25 7.51 -3.64 -9.11
N GLY A 26 8.29 -3.68 -10.20
CA GLY A 26 8.50 -2.55 -11.10
C GLY A 26 9.39 -1.46 -10.50
N THR A 27 9.27 -0.23 -11.00
CA THR A 27 10.04 0.92 -10.51
C THR A 27 9.89 1.07 -8.99
N ASN A 28 11.02 1.04 -8.28
CA ASN A 28 11.12 1.08 -6.81
C ASN A 28 10.41 -0.07 -6.06
N GLY A 29 9.87 -1.07 -6.76
CA GLY A 29 9.12 -2.18 -6.16
C GLY A 29 7.68 -1.84 -5.77
N LEU A 30 7.18 -0.66 -6.18
CA LEU A 30 5.97 -0.05 -5.62
C LEU A 30 4.76 -0.10 -6.54
N VAL A 31 4.96 -0.36 -7.83
CA VAL A 31 3.95 -0.16 -8.87
C VAL A 31 2.75 -1.09 -8.66
N VAL A 32 2.96 -2.31 -8.17
CA VAL A 32 1.86 -3.24 -7.87
C VAL A 32 1.05 -2.75 -6.66
N SER A 33 1.72 -2.33 -5.59
CA SER A 33 1.06 -1.84 -4.37
C SER A 33 0.27 -0.57 -4.61
N ASP A 34 0.84 0.39 -5.35
CA ASP A 34 0.18 1.66 -5.72
C ASP A 34 -1.12 1.42 -6.50
N ARG A 35 -1.15 0.39 -7.35
CA ARG A 35 -2.35 0.01 -8.11
C ARG A 35 -3.33 -0.83 -7.30
N ALA A 36 -2.85 -1.71 -6.41
CA ALA A 36 -3.70 -2.65 -5.69
C ALA A 36 -4.42 -2.03 -4.49
N LEU A 37 -3.73 -1.21 -3.70
CA LEU A 37 -4.26 -0.63 -2.46
C LEU A 37 -5.56 0.19 -2.63
N PRO A 38 -5.72 1.04 -3.67
CA PRO A 38 -6.97 1.79 -3.90
C PRO A 38 -8.20 0.89 -4.02
N HIS A 39 -8.03 -0.34 -4.54
CA HIS A 39 -9.14 -1.26 -4.78
C HIS A 39 -9.67 -1.91 -3.49
N LEU A 40 -8.92 -1.84 -2.39
CA LEU A 40 -9.35 -2.39 -1.10
C LEU A 40 -10.65 -1.76 -0.59
N GLU A 41 -10.93 -0.49 -0.94
CA GLU A 41 -12.16 0.20 -0.52
C GLU A 41 -13.43 -0.52 -1.03
N ARG A 42 -13.33 -1.13 -2.22
CA ARG A 42 -14.42 -1.83 -2.89
C ARG A 42 -14.47 -3.30 -2.48
N LEU A 43 -13.31 -3.90 -2.21
CA LEU A 43 -13.18 -5.32 -1.89
C LEU A 43 -13.49 -5.64 -0.42
N LEU A 44 -13.24 -4.72 0.51
CA LEU A 44 -13.50 -4.94 1.93
C LEU A 44 -14.98 -4.76 2.25
N SER A 45 -15.60 -5.81 2.80
CA SER A 45 -16.97 -5.76 3.31
C SER A 45 -17.04 -5.00 4.63
N TYR A 46 -17.99 -4.08 4.78
CA TYR A 46 -18.24 -3.41 6.06
C TYR A 46 -19.23 -4.23 6.90
N PRO A 47 -19.07 -4.35 8.24
CA PRO A 47 -18.00 -3.78 9.07
C PRO A 47 -16.81 -4.72 9.32
N ASN A 48 -16.88 -5.97 8.87
CA ASN A 48 -16.01 -7.05 9.34
C ASN A 48 -14.83 -7.38 8.41
N GLY A 49 -14.77 -6.77 7.22
CA GLY A 49 -13.74 -6.98 6.23
C GLY A 49 -12.36 -6.54 6.74
N VAL A 50 -11.39 -7.43 6.60
CA VAL A 50 -10.00 -7.19 7.00
C VAL A 50 -9.08 -7.55 5.84
N ALA A 51 -8.16 -6.64 5.51
CA ALA A 51 -7.01 -6.93 4.67
C ALA A 51 -5.73 -6.98 5.51
N TYR A 52 -4.85 -7.89 5.13
CA TYR A 52 -3.49 -7.98 5.64
C TYR A 52 -2.56 -7.71 4.47
N VAL A 53 -1.74 -6.67 4.57
CA VAL A 53 -0.79 -6.26 3.54
C VAL A 53 0.61 -6.30 4.12
N VAL A 54 1.53 -6.95 3.42
CA VAL A 54 2.96 -6.93 3.79
C VAL A 54 3.63 -5.79 3.03
N VAL A 55 4.40 -4.98 3.76
CA VAL A 55 5.23 -3.90 3.22
C VAL A 55 6.65 -4.03 3.75
N VAL A 56 7.63 -3.56 2.99
CA VAL A 56 8.99 -3.35 3.48
C VAL A 56 9.03 -2.01 4.23
N ASP A 57 9.79 -1.89 5.31
CA ASP A 57 9.85 -0.65 6.12
C ASP A 57 10.32 0.58 5.34
N ASP A 58 11.10 0.39 4.28
CA ASP A 58 11.52 1.45 3.35
C ASP A 58 10.33 2.15 2.65
N TYR A 59 9.11 1.63 2.83
CA TYR A 59 7.86 2.15 2.24
C TYR A 59 7.02 2.99 3.20
N TYR A 60 7.61 3.46 4.31
CA TYR A 60 7.00 4.38 5.28
C TYR A 60 5.54 4.01 5.61
N PRO A 61 5.33 2.95 6.41
CA PRO A 61 4.00 2.47 6.81
C PRO A 61 3.02 3.58 7.21
N GLU A 62 3.51 4.60 7.93
CA GLU A 62 2.75 5.75 8.40
C GLU A 62 2.13 6.57 7.26
N GLU A 63 2.86 6.76 6.15
CA GLU A 63 2.36 7.48 4.97
C GLU A 63 1.22 6.70 4.33
N ILE A 64 1.38 5.38 4.18
CA ILE A 64 0.34 4.48 3.67
C ILE A 64 -0.90 4.57 4.56
N SER A 65 -0.75 4.52 5.89
CA SER A 65 -1.88 4.68 6.82
C SER A 65 -2.61 6.00 6.63
N ARG A 66 -1.86 7.10 6.55
CA ARG A 66 -2.43 8.44 6.38
C ARG A 66 -3.22 8.53 5.07
N LEU A 67 -2.68 8.02 3.97
CA LEU A 67 -3.34 8.08 2.67
C LEU A 67 -4.56 7.16 2.60
N MET A 68 -4.46 5.93 3.12
CA MET A 68 -5.59 4.98 3.17
C MET A 68 -6.74 5.50 4.02
N ASN A 69 -6.43 6.16 5.15
CA ASN A 69 -7.44 6.76 6.01
C ASN A 69 -8.07 8.01 5.39
N ASN A 70 -7.27 8.84 4.72
CA ASN A 70 -7.74 10.11 4.18
C ASN A 70 -8.58 9.94 2.91
N TRP A 71 -8.18 9.04 2.01
CA TRP A 71 -8.73 8.97 0.64
C TRP A 71 -9.65 7.77 0.39
N TYR A 72 -9.55 6.71 1.21
CA TYR A 72 -10.14 5.41 0.90
C TYR A 72 -11.00 4.83 2.04
N ASP A 73 -11.27 5.61 3.10
CA ASP A 73 -12.06 5.17 4.28
C ASP A 73 -11.57 3.84 4.87
N ILE A 74 -10.25 3.66 4.87
CA ILE A 74 -9.59 2.47 5.39
C ILE A 74 -8.71 2.87 6.56
N LYS A 75 -9.07 2.36 7.75
CA LYS A 75 -8.23 2.47 8.94
C LYS A 75 -7.13 1.42 8.86
N VAL A 76 -5.89 1.89 8.87
CA VAL A 76 -4.70 1.04 8.93
C VAL A 76 -4.20 1.00 10.37
N ILE A 77 -3.93 -0.21 10.88
CA ILE A 77 -3.34 -0.44 12.19
C ILE A 77 -1.85 -0.70 11.99
N ILE A 78 -1.00 0.16 12.56
CA ILE A 78 0.46 0.15 12.38
C ILE A 78 1.19 0.18 13.73
N PRO A 79 2.29 -0.60 13.88
CA PRO A 79 2.58 -1.85 13.18
C PRO A 79 1.78 -2.98 13.82
N TRP A 80 1.14 -3.85 13.03
CA TRP A 80 0.44 -5.01 13.61
C TRP A 80 1.40 -6.16 13.91
N LEU A 81 2.34 -6.42 13.02
CA LEU A 81 3.47 -7.32 13.23
C LEU A 81 4.67 -6.79 12.46
N HIS A 82 5.86 -6.88 13.04
CA HIS A 82 7.10 -6.50 12.40
C HIS A 82 8.12 -7.64 12.54
N ARG A 83 8.86 -7.93 11.48
CA ARG A 83 9.86 -9.00 11.46
C ARG A 83 11.09 -8.57 10.66
N TRP A 84 12.25 -8.74 11.29
CA TRP A 84 13.53 -8.69 10.58
C TRP A 84 13.81 -10.03 9.92
N ALA A 85 14.08 -10.01 8.61
CA ALA A 85 14.35 -11.21 7.82
C ALA A 85 15.59 -10.99 6.94
N ARG A 86 16.71 -11.59 7.36
CA ARG A 86 18.05 -11.61 6.69
C ARG A 86 18.68 -10.24 6.42
N LYS A 87 18.02 -9.34 5.69
CA LYS A 87 18.44 -7.95 5.41
C LYS A 87 17.27 -6.98 5.23
N GLU A 88 16.03 -7.44 5.38
CA GLU A 88 14.84 -6.62 5.16
C GLU A 88 14.01 -6.56 6.43
N TYR A 89 13.41 -5.40 6.67
CA TYR A 89 12.40 -5.19 7.68
C TYR A 89 11.03 -5.31 7.03
N LEU A 90 10.25 -6.31 7.44
CA LEU A 90 8.92 -6.57 6.93
C LEU A 90 7.89 -6.16 7.97
N THR A 91 6.97 -5.30 7.57
CA THR A 91 5.83 -4.87 8.39
C THR A 91 4.53 -5.40 7.80
N ILE A 92 3.71 -6.01 8.65
CA ILE A 92 2.34 -6.42 8.32
C ILE A 92 1.38 -5.33 8.76
N LEU A 93 0.67 -4.77 7.80
CA LEU A 93 -0.41 -3.82 7.98
C LEU A 93 -1.73 -4.55 8.06
N LYS A 94 -2.49 -4.28 9.12
CA LYS A 94 -3.89 -4.72 9.24
C LYS A 94 -4.80 -3.57 8.88
N MET A 95 -5.58 -3.74 7.82
CA MET A 95 -6.47 -2.73 7.26
C MET A 95 -7.93 -3.12 7.49
N LYS A 96 -8.75 -2.16 7.91
CA LYS A 96 -10.20 -2.32 8.08
C LYS A 96 -10.94 -1.16 7.44
N THR A 97 -12.07 -1.47 6.80
CA THR A 97 -13.01 -0.43 6.35
C THR A 97 -13.57 0.32 7.57
N THR A 98 -13.58 1.65 7.48
CA THR A 98 -14.37 2.49 8.37
C THR A 98 -15.78 2.64 7.80
N GLN A 99 -16.72 3.19 8.58
CA GLN A 99 -18.06 3.47 8.08
C GLN A 99 -17.95 4.30 6.79
N LYS A 100 -18.54 3.81 5.70
CA LYS A 100 -18.53 4.51 4.43
C LYS A 100 -19.46 5.72 4.54
N ASP A 101 -18.92 6.92 4.40
CA ASP A 101 -19.77 8.10 4.22
C ASP A 101 -20.43 8.01 2.85
N ILE A 102 -21.69 7.60 2.82
CA ILE A 102 -22.49 7.43 1.59
C ILE A 102 -22.61 8.76 0.81
N HIS A 103 -22.39 9.89 1.48
CA HIS A 103 -22.41 11.23 0.88
C HIS A 103 -21.06 11.69 0.30
N ARG A 104 -19.99 10.90 0.41
CA ARG A 104 -18.61 11.28 0.01
C ARG A 104 -18.32 11.00 -1.48
N ASN A 105 -19.32 11.17 -2.34
CA ASN A 105 -19.20 11.08 -3.81
C ASN A 105 -19.03 12.47 -4.45
N ASP A 106 -18.19 13.32 -3.87
CA ASP A 106 -17.83 14.57 -4.53
C ASP A 106 -16.82 14.27 -5.66
N MET A 107 -17.19 14.61 -6.90
CA MET A 107 -16.28 14.47 -8.05
C MET A 107 -14.96 15.19 -7.81
N LEU A 108 -14.93 16.31 -7.08
CA LEU A 108 -13.71 17.05 -6.77
C LEU A 108 -12.75 16.24 -5.88
N PHE A 109 -13.29 15.37 -5.03
CA PHE A 109 -12.49 14.50 -4.15
C PHE A 109 -11.88 13.33 -4.93
N LEU A 110 -12.63 12.72 -5.85
CA LEU A 110 -12.16 11.65 -6.71
C LEU A 110 -11.02 12.11 -7.64
N HIS A 111 -11.11 13.33 -8.20
CA HIS A 111 -10.06 13.90 -9.05
C HIS A 111 -8.78 14.28 -8.29
N ARG A 112 -8.84 14.40 -6.95
CA ARG A 112 -7.68 14.70 -6.10
C ARG A 112 -7.02 13.46 -5.47
N ARG A 113 -7.52 12.26 -5.76
CA ARG A 113 -6.90 11.03 -5.25
C ARG A 113 -5.45 10.95 -5.73
N PRO A 114 -4.51 10.60 -4.84
CA PRO A 114 -3.11 10.53 -5.21
C PRO A 114 -2.93 9.42 -6.26
N HIS A 115 -2.24 9.74 -7.35
CA HIS A 115 -1.87 8.76 -8.38
C HIS A 115 -0.82 7.75 -7.89
N ARG A 116 -0.14 8.06 -6.78
CA ARG A 116 0.88 7.24 -6.13
C ARG A 116 0.64 7.24 -4.63
N ILE A 117 0.56 6.06 -4.01
CA ILE A 117 0.36 5.93 -2.57
C ILE A 117 1.72 5.96 -1.84
N ILE A 118 2.78 5.44 -2.45
CA ILE A 118 4.08 5.38 -1.80
C ILE A 118 5.03 6.33 -2.51
N SER A 119 5.50 7.36 -1.81
CA SER A 119 6.48 8.30 -2.35
C SER A 119 7.79 7.53 -2.63
N GLY A 120 8.18 7.45 -3.90
CA GLY A 120 9.36 6.69 -4.33
C GLY A 120 10.68 7.39 -4.05
N GLU A 121 10.64 8.58 -3.45
CA GLU A 121 11.80 9.29 -2.94
C GLU A 121 11.90 8.90 -1.48
N GLY A 122 12.96 8.17 -1.11
CA GLY A 122 13.39 8.13 0.28
C GLY A 122 13.56 9.57 0.70
N ALA A 123 12.63 10.08 1.50
CA ALA A 123 12.73 11.41 2.03
C ALA A 123 13.98 11.39 2.91
N PHE A 124 15.08 11.92 2.37
CA PHE A 124 16.18 12.49 3.12
C PHE A 124 15.63 13.65 3.95
N PHE A 125 14.78 13.35 4.94
CA PHE A 125 14.69 14.18 6.11
C PHE A 125 15.85 13.75 6.99
N ASN A 126 17.00 14.39 6.74
CA ASN A 126 18.04 14.53 7.73
C ASN A 126 17.37 14.87 9.06
N CYS A 127 17.52 13.97 10.03
CA CYS A 127 17.51 14.35 11.43
C CYS A 127 18.77 15.19 11.64
N LEU A 128 18.61 16.51 11.54
CA LEU A 128 19.46 17.51 12.18
C LEU A 128 18.57 18.40 13.03
#